data_AF-A0A2P2KD95-F1
#
_entry.id   AF-A0A2P2KD95-F1
#
_cell.length_a   1.000
_cell.length_b   1.000
_cell.length_c   1.000
_cell.angle_alpha   90.00
_cell.angle_beta   90.00
_cell.angle_gamma   90.00
#
_symmetry.space_group_name_H-M   'P 1'
#
loop_
_entity.id
_entity.type
_entity.pdbx_description
1 polymer ?
#
loop_
_entity_poly.entity_id
_entity_poly.type
_entity_poly.pdbx_seq_one_letter_code
_entity_poly.pdbx_strand_id
1 'polypeptide(L)' 'MFQVARAILENPKDRTKVYLIYANVKYEDIILKRELDDLAFKYSDLFKIYYVLNQVSGSCYAKI' A
#
# COMPACT_ATOMS: atom_id res chain seq x y z
N MET A 1 -7.75 6.56 -2.01
CA MET A 1 -6.66 6.22 -2.95
C MET A 1 -6.78 4.86 -3.62
N PHE A 2 -7.41 3.86 -3.00
CA PHE A 2 -7.50 2.50 -3.57
C PHE A 2 -8.08 2.43 -5.00
N GLN A 3 -9.21 3.10 -5.25
CA GLN A 3 -9.85 3.09 -6.58
C GLN A 3 -8.96 3.69 -7.67
N VAL A 4 -8.27 4.80 -7.37
CA VAL A 4 -7.34 5.47 -8.30
C VAL A 4 -6.15 4.57 -8.59
N ALA A 5 -5.55 3.96 -7.56
CA ALA A 5 -4.45 3.03 -7.74
C ALA A 5 -4.87 1.83 -8.62
N ARG A 6 -6.06 1.24 -8.38
CA ARG A 6 -6.58 0.16 -9.23
C ARG A 6 -6.80 0.60 -10.68
N ALA A 7 -7.40 1.77 -10.90
CA ALA A 7 -7.65 2.27 -12.26
C ALA A 7 -6.35 2.44 -13.06
N ILE A 8 -5.27 2.92 -12.41
CA ILE A 8 -3.94 3.04 -13.01
C ILE A 8 -3.35 1.64 -13.27
N LEU A 9 -3.29 0.78 -12.24
CA LEU A 9 -2.56 -0.49 -12.31
C LEU A 9 -3.26 -1.56 -13.17
N GLU A 10 -4.58 -1.52 -13.26
CA GLU A 10 -5.35 -2.47 -14.06
C GLU A 10 -5.42 -2.09 -15.55
N ASN A 11 -4.94 -0.89 -15.91
CA ASN A 11 -4.79 -0.49 -17.30
C ASN A 11 -3.41 -0.92 -17.85
N PRO A 12 -3.32 -1.95 -18.72
CA PRO A 12 -2.03 -2.45 -19.21
C PRO A 12 -1.28 -1.46 -20.12
N LYS A 13 -1.94 -0.39 -20.59
CA LYS A 13 -1.29 0.67 -21.37
C LYS A 13 -0.72 1.78 -20.50
N ASP A 14 -1.16 1.87 -19.26
CA ASP A 14 -0.66 2.85 -18.30
C ASP A 14 0.61 2.31 -17.64
N ARG A 15 1.64 3.17 -17.54
CA ARG A 15 2.94 2.83 -16.94
C ARG A 15 3.29 3.74 -15.77
N THR A 16 2.30 4.47 -15.26
CA THR A 16 2.48 5.39 -14.12
C THR A 16 2.97 4.61 -12.91
N LYS A 17 4.10 5.05 -12.35
CA LYS A 17 4.61 4.53 -11.08
C LYS A 17 3.96 5.27 -9.93
N VAL A 18 3.40 4.51 -8.99
CA VAL A 18 2.65 5.02 -7.86
C VAL A 18 3.33 4.58 -6.57
N TYR A 19 3.62 5.57 -5.73
CA TYR A 19 4.18 5.37 -4.39
C TYR A 19 3.15 5.89 -3.39
N LEU A 20 2.51 4.98 -2.64
CA LEU A 20 1.48 5.34 -1.67
C LEU A 20 2.08 5.35 -0.26
N ILE A 21 2.05 6.50 0.40
CA ILE A 21 2.34 6.63 1.83
C ILE A 21 1.00 6.59 2.56
N TYR A 22 0.78 5.58 3.40
CA TYR A 22 -0.50 5.37 4.09
C TYR A 22 -0.31 5.43 5.60
N ALA A 23 -0.66 6.58 6.18
CA ALA A 23 -0.46 6.89 7.58
C ALA A 23 -1.72 6.61 8.41
N ASN A 24 -1.57 5.84 9.49
CA ASN A 24 -2.64 5.53 10.44
C ASN A 24 -2.12 5.64 11.89
N VAL A 25 -3.03 5.61 12.88
CA VAL A 25 -2.63 5.68 14.28
C VAL A 25 -2.04 4.35 14.73
N LYS A 26 -2.79 3.25 14.59
CA LYS A 26 -2.33 1.88 14.87
C LYS A 26 -2.37 1.00 13.61
N TYR A 27 -1.72 -0.16 13.70
CA TYR A 27 -1.71 -1.13 12.60
C TYR A 27 -3.12 -1.69 12.28
N GLU A 28 -3.93 -1.93 13.31
CA GLU A 28 -5.31 -2.41 13.20
C GLU A 28 -6.24 -1.42 12.50
N ASP A 29 -5.88 -0.14 12.46
CA ASP A 29 -6.66 0.91 11.79
C ASP A 29 -6.45 0.93 10.27
N ILE A 30 -5.49 0.14 9.74
CA ILE A 30 -5.20 0.11 8.31
C ILE A 30 -6.34 -0.61 7.57
N ILE A 31 -7.25 0.19 7.02
CA ILE A 31 -8.35 -0.29 6.17
C ILE A 31 -7.81 -0.78 4.83
N LEU A 32 -8.36 -1.90 4.33
CA LEU A 32 -8.01 -2.54 3.04
C LEU A 32 -6.52 -2.94 2.93
N LYS A 33 -5.89 -3.25 4.07
CA LYS A 33 -4.47 -3.60 4.10
C LYS A 33 -4.14 -4.77 3.16
N ARG A 34 -4.95 -5.83 3.20
CA ARG A 34 -4.72 -7.05 2.42
C ARG A 34 -4.77 -6.74 0.92
N GLU A 35 -5.77 -5.98 0.49
CA GLU A 35 -5.97 -5.61 -0.90
C GLU A 35 -4.85 -4.68 -1.40
N LEU A 36 -4.37 -3.77 -0.56
CA LEU A 36 -3.23 -2.90 -0.88
C LEU A 36 -1.92 -3.70 -0.99
N ASP A 37 -1.71 -4.67 -0.10
CA ASP A 37 -0.55 -5.57 -0.15
C ASP A 37 -0.61 -6.46 -1.41
N ASP A 38 -1.79 -6.97 -1.76
CA ASP A 38 -2.00 -7.76 -2.98
C ASP A 38 -1.69 -6.94 -4.25
N LEU A 39 -2.08 -5.66 -4.29
CA LEU A 39 -1.70 -4.75 -5.38
C LEU A 39 -0.19 -4.53 -5.45
N ALA A 40 0.48 -4.33 -4.30
CA ALA A 40 1.93 -4.15 -4.24
C ALA A 40 2.70 -5.40 -4.65
N PHE A 41 2.18 -6.58 -4.30
CA PHE A 41 2.75 -7.85 -4.75
C PHE A 41 2.57 -8.06 -6.26
N LYS A 42 1.34 -7.85 -6.77
CA LYS A 42 1.00 -8.09 -8.18
C LYS A 42 1.68 -7.10 -9.14
N TYR A 43 1.83 -5.84 -8.72
CA TYR A 43 2.36 -4.76 -9.55
C TYR A 43 3.63 -4.15 -8.96
N SER A 44 4.56 -4.98 -8.47
CA SER A 44 5.77 -4.55 -7.74
C SER A 44 6.66 -3.54 -8.46
N ASP A 45 6.65 -3.53 -9.80
CA ASP A 45 7.39 -2.56 -10.63
C ASP A 45 6.72 -1.19 -10.72
N LEU A 46 5.40 -1.12 -10.50
CA LEU A 46 4.56 0.06 -10.71
C LEU A 46 3.94 0.59 -9.43
N PHE A 47 3.74 -0.23 -8.40
CA PHE A 47 3.10 0.16 -7.15
C PHE A 47 3.98 -0.21 -5.95
N LYS A 48 4.30 0.79 -5.14
CA LYS A 48 4.93 0.60 -3.82
C LYS A 48 4.07 1.26 -2.75
N ILE A 49 3.93 0.60 -1.62
CA ILE A 49 3.21 1.14 -0.46
C ILE A 49 4.11 1.19 0.76
N TYR A 50 4.01 2.28 1.51
CA TYR A 50 4.71 2.50 2.77
C TYR A 50 3.69 2.82 3.84
N TYR A 51 3.61 1.98 4.86
CA TYR A 51 2.74 2.21 6.01
C TYR A 51 3.46 3.02 7.07
N VAL A 52 2.82 4.07 7.55
CA VAL A 52 3.33 4.92 8.63
C VAL A 52 2.38 4.82 9.80
N LEU A 53 2.90 4.52 10.99
CA LEU A 53 2.11 4.37 12.20
C LEU A 53 2.54 5.39 13.25
N ASN A 54 1.57 6.07 13.88
CA ASN A 54 1.85 6.99 14.97
C ASN A 54 2.11 6.25 16.30
N GLN A 55 1.47 5.10 16.50
CA GLN A 55 1.68 4.23 17.65
C GLN A 55 2.14 2.84 17.19
N VAL A 56 3.33 2.45 17.65
CA VAL A 56 3.86 1.11 17.41
C VAL A 56 3.49 0.23 18.60
N SER A 57 2.27 -0.31 18.60
CA SER A 57 1.83 -1.25 19.65
C SER A 57 2.04 -2.69 19.18
N GLY A 58 3.09 -3.34 19.70
CA GLY A 58 3.22 -4.81 19.76
C GLY A 58 3.94 -5.49 18.58
N SER A 59 5.21 -5.83 18.79
CA SER A 59 5.98 -6.92 18.15
C SER A 59 5.67 -7.23 16.68
N CYS A 60 5.97 -6.35 15.74
CA CYS A 60 6.26 -6.81 14.38
C CYS A 60 7.23 -5.86 13.69
N TYR A 61 8.40 -6.41 13.37
CA TYR A 61 9.53 -5.73 12.75
C TYR A 61 9.16 -5.24 11.35
N ALA A 62 9.61 -4.03 11.05
CA ALA A 62 9.75 -3.53 9.70
C ALA A 62 10.48 -4.56 8.83
N LYS A 63 9.81 -5.07 7.80
CA LYS A 63 10.49 -5.58 6.60
C LYS A 63 10.51 -4.42 5.61
N ILE A 64 11.66 -3.76 5.54
CA ILE A 64 12.09 -2.93 4.41
C ILE A 64 12.46 -3.88 3.27
#